data_AF-K5BK71-F1
#
_entry.id   AF-K5BK71-F1
#
_cell.length_a   1.000
_cell.length_b   1.000
_cell.length_c   1.000
_cell.angle_alpha   90.00
_cell.angle_beta   90.00
_cell.angle_gamma   90.00
#
_symmetry.space_group_name_H-M   'P 1'
#
loop_
_entity.id
_entity.type
_entity.pdbx_description
1 polymer ?
#
loop_
_entity_poly.entity_id
_entity_poly.type
_entity_poly.pdbx_seq_one_letter_code
_entity_poly.pdbx_strand_id
1 'polypeptide(L)'
;MVAACVLGPNRRASLAALDDSKRLTAKERERLFPLIRRYALAYHIVYIPAAEVDRRGVHAANIEGMRRAVAGLSVRPGYVLSDGFRVPGLPMPSLPVVGGDAAAACIAAASVLAKVSRDRLMVKLEEEYPGYGFAEHKGYNTAAHNAALARLGPCAEHRRSFINVRRLVSVDGELVPADALDLEPEQQSRTG
;
A
#
# COMPACT_ATOMS: atom_id res chain seq x y z
N MET A 1 0.53 -4.04 -1.73
CA MET A 1 0.98 -4.75 -0.53
C MET A 1 -0.10 -4.66 0.52
N VAL A 2 -0.49 -5.79 1.08
CA VAL A 2 -1.40 -5.94 2.21
C VAL A 2 -0.77 -6.94 3.16
N ALA A 3 -1.00 -6.86 4.46
CA ALA A 3 -0.52 -7.85 5.40
C ALA A 3 -1.57 -8.17 6.47
N ALA A 4 -1.42 -9.33 7.09
CA ALA A 4 -2.15 -9.74 8.27
C ALA A 4 -1.14 -10.17 9.35
N CYS A 5 -1.46 -9.91 10.62
CA CYS A 5 -0.59 -10.23 11.74
C CYS A 5 -1.43 -10.67 12.95
N VAL A 6 -1.05 -11.79 13.54
CA VAL A 6 -1.61 -12.30 14.80
C VAL A 6 -0.56 -12.10 15.88
N LEU A 7 -0.88 -11.27 16.87
CA LEU A 7 -0.04 -11.09 18.05
C LEU A 7 -0.56 -11.97 19.18
N GLY A 8 0.36 -12.50 19.99
CA GLY A 8 -0.01 -13.22 21.21
C GLY A 8 -0.57 -12.30 22.30
N PRO A 9 -1.21 -12.87 23.34
CA PRO A 9 -1.85 -12.09 24.41
C PRO A 9 -0.86 -11.29 25.27
N ASN A 10 0.42 -11.68 25.27
CA ASN A 10 1.45 -11.05 26.09
C ASN A 10 1.92 -9.74 25.46
N ARG A 11 1.63 -8.60 26.11
CA ARG A 11 2.23 -7.32 25.75
C ARG A 11 3.75 -7.39 25.94
N ARG A 12 4.49 -7.09 24.89
CA ARG A 12 5.96 -7.05 24.90
C ARG A 12 6.42 -5.59 24.92
N ALA A 13 7.26 -5.21 25.89
CA ALA A 13 7.82 -3.87 25.97
C ALA A 13 8.58 -3.46 24.69
N SER A 14 9.22 -4.42 24.01
CA SER A 14 9.90 -4.20 22.73
C SER A 14 8.98 -3.75 21.57
N LEU A 15 7.67 -3.97 21.72
CA LEU A 15 6.64 -3.58 20.77
C LEU A 15 5.80 -2.39 21.25
N ALA A 16 6.17 -1.74 22.36
CA ALA A 16 5.42 -0.60 22.92
C ALA A 16 5.28 0.56 21.91
N ALA A 17 6.24 0.72 21.00
CA ALA A 17 6.20 1.73 19.95
C ALA A 17 5.20 1.46 18.81
N LEU A 18 4.48 0.32 18.81
CA LEU A 18 3.45 0.02 17.81
C LEU A 18 2.14 0.82 17.99
N ASP A 19 2.05 1.67 19.00
CA ASP A 19 0.87 2.49 19.32
C ASP A 19 0.32 3.28 18.12
N ASP A 20 1.17 3.92 17.30
CA ASP A 20 0.71 4.68 16.13
C ASP A 20 1.68 4.51 14.94
N SER A 21 1.41 3.51 14.10
CA SER A 21 2.29 3.17 12.96
C SER A 21 2.38 4.26 11.88
N LYS A 22 1.42 5.21 11.83
CA LYS A 22 1.42 6.34 10.90
C LYS A 22 2.35 7.45 11.36
N ARG A 23 2.61 7.55 12.68
CA ARG A 23 3.60 8.46 13.26
C ARG A 23 5.01 7.90 13.29
N LEU A 24 5.17 6.59 13.07
CA LEU A 24 6.50 5.98 12.99
C LEU A 24 7.29 6.51 11.80
N THR A 25 8.54 6.82 12.05
CA THR A 25 9.53 7.10 11.01
C THR A 25 9.88 5.82 10.24
N ALA A 26 10.47 5.95 9.05
CA ALA A 26 10.96 4.80 8.29
C ALA A 26 11.97 3.96 9.10
N LYS A 27 12.87 4.63 9.84
CA LYS A 27 13.86 3.99 10.71
C LYS A 27 13.22 3.18 11.83
N GLU A 28 12.17 3.69 12.46
CA GLU A 28 11.46 2.95 13.52
C GLU A 28 10.69 1.75 12.97
N ARG A 29 10.05 1.89 11.79
CA ARG A 29 9.41 0.76 11.12
C ARG A 29 10.40 -0.35 10.78
N GLU A 30 11.56 0.01 10.25
CA GLU A 30 12.66 -0.93 9.96
C GLU A 30 13.15 -1.64 11.24
N ARG A 31 13.25 -0.93 12.37
CA ARG A 31 13.58 -1.51 13.68
C ARG A 31 12.50 -2.47 14.18
N LEU A 32 11.23 -2.14 13.98
CA LEU A 32 10.08 -2.92 14.47
C LEU A 32 9.80 -4.15 13.60
N PHE A 33 10.02 -4.08 12.29
CA PHE A 33 9.76 -5.16 11.35
C PHE A 33 10.31 -6.54 11.80
N PRO A 34 11.60 -6.70 12.15
CA PRO A 34 12.12 -7.99 12.63
C PRO A 34 11.56 -8.40 13.99
N LEU A 35 11.23 -7.44 14.87
CA LEU A 35 10.62 -7.73 16.18
C LEU A 35 9.19 -8.26 16.03
N ILE A 36 8.40 -7.65 15.15
CA ILE A 36 7.05 -8.13 14.82
C ILE A 36 7.12 -9.55 14.29
N ARG A 37 8.00 -9.81 13.31
CA ARG A 37 8.16 -11.16 12.73
C ARG A 37 8.58 -12.20 13.77
N ARG A 38 9.40 -11.81 14.75
CA ARG A 38 9.86 -12.68 15.83
C ARG A 38 8.76 -13.01 16.85
N TYR A 39 7.90 -12.04 17.16
CA TYR A 39 6.94 -12.18 18.27
C TYR A 39 5.50 -12.45 17.82
N ALA A 40 5.18 -12.24 16.54
CA ALA A 40 3.90 -12.62 15.98
C ALA A 40 3.72 -14.15 16.06
N LEU A 41 2.51 -14.58 16.42
CA LEU A 41 2.13 -16.00 16.35
C LEU A 41 2.02 -16.44 14.88
N ALA A 42 1.56 -15.54 14.02
CA ALA A 42 1.58 -15.70 12.58
C ALA A 42 1.54 -14.33 11.91
N TYR A 43 2.08 -14.24 10.70
CA TYR A 43 1.89 -13.10 9.83
C TYR A 43 1.94 -13.56 8.37
N HIS A 44 1.34 -12.78 7.48
CA HIS A 44 1.42 -13.02 6.04
C HIS A 44 1.40 -11.69 5.29
N ILE A 45 2.18 -11.58 4.22
CA ILE A 45 2.30 -10.37 3.41
C ILE A 45 1.97 -10.74 1.97
N VAL A 46 1.08 -9.97 1.35
CA VAL A 46 0.57 -10.18 0.00
C VAL A 46 0.95 -8.99 -0.87
N TYR A 47 1.72 -9.26 -1.92
CA TYR A 47 1.87 -8.35 -3.04
C TYR A 47 0.70 -8.54 -4.02
N ILE A 48 0.13 -7.42 -4.50
CA ILE A 48 -0.95 -7.42 -5.48
C ILE A 48 -0.39 -6.73 -6.72
N PRO A 49 -0.25 -7.45 -7.85
CA PRO A 49 0.31 -6.89 -9.08
C PRO A 49 -0.46 -5.69 -9.59
N ALA A 50 0.23 -4.74 -10.22
CA ALA A 50 -0.41 -3.57 -10.85
C ALA A 50 -1.51 -3.98 -11.84
N ALA A 51 -1.25 -5.00 -12.66
CA ALA A 51 -2.22 -5.54 -13.61
C ALA A 51 -3.47 -6.12 -12.93
N GLU A 52 -3.36 -6.70 -11.73
CA GLU A 52 -4.53 -7.17 -10.99
C GLU A 52 -5.34 -5.98 -10.44
N VAL A 53 -4.67 -4.94 -9.97
CA VAL A 53 -5.33 -3.70 -9.53
C VAL A 53 -6.06 -3.03 -10.69
N ASP A 54 -5.45 -2.98 -11.87
CA ASP A 54 -6.06 -2.41 -13.07
C ASP A 54 -7.34 -3.19 -13.47
N ARG A 55 -7.32 -4.53 -13.39
CA ARG A 55 -8.49 -5.35 -13.75
C ARG A 55 -9.65 -5.26 -12.74
N ARG A 56 -9.35 -5.17 -11.44
CA ARG A 56 -10.36 -5.26 -10.37
C ARG A 56 -10.83 -3.90 -9.85
N GLY A 57 -10.00 -2.87 -10.01
CA GLY A 57 -10.10 -1.62 -9.27
C GLY A 57 -9.48 -1.73 -7.86
N VAL A 58 -9.00 -0.59 -7.35
CA VAL A 58 -8.21 -0.50 -6.11
C VAL A 58 -8.95 -1.06 -4.90
N HIS A 59 -10.23 -0.71 -4.74
CA HIS A 59 -11.00 -1.13 -3.57
C HIS A 59 -11.20 -2.65 -3.52
N ALA A 60 -11.65 -3.25 -4.63
CA ALA A 60 -11.84 -4.69 -4.73
C ALA A 60 -10.51 -5.45 -4.61
N ALA A 61 -9.44 -4.93 -5.22
CA ALA A 61 -8.10 -5.50 -5.06
C ALA A 61 -7.63 -5.48 -3.59
N ASN A 62 -7.87 -4.39 -2.85
CA ASN A 62 -7.51 -4.33 -1.43
C ASN A 62 -8.30 -5.32 -0.58
N ILE A 63 -9.62 -5.45 -0.79
CA ILE A 63 -10.45 -6.46 -0.10
C ILE A 63 -9.90 -7.86 -0.36
N GLU A 64 -9.63 -8.18 -1.62
CA GLU A 64 -9.09 -9.47 -2.01
C GLU A 64 -7.69 -9.72 -1.42
N GLY A 65 -6.83 -8.70 -1.40
CA GLY A 65 -5.53 -8.75 -0.74
C GLY A 65 -5.64 -9.03 0.76
N MET A 66 -6.61 -8.44 1.45
CA MET A 66 -6.84 -8.69 2.88
C MET A 66 -7.33 -10.12 3.11
N ARG A 67 -8.22 -10.65 2.25
CA ARG A 67 -8.65 -12.06 2.32
C ARG A 67 -7.46 -13.00 2.14
N ARG A 68 -6.62 -12.78 1.13
CA ARG A 68 -5.40 -13.57 0.91
C ARG A 68 -4.43 -13.46 2.07
N ALA A 69 -4.28 -12.28 2.64
CA ALA A 69 -3.41 -12.06 3.80
C ALA A 69 -3.88 -12.87 5.02
N VAL A 70 -5.18 -12.86 5.31
CA VAL A 70 -5.75 -13.68 6.40
C VAL A 70 -5.64 -15.18 6.09
N ALA A 71 -5.93 -15.59 4.85
CA ALA A 71 -5.87 -17.00 4.43
C ALA A 71 -4.45 -17.58 4.47
N GLY A 72 -3.42 -16.75 4.26
CA GLY A 72 -2.02 -17.17 4.31
C GLY A 72 -1.41 -17.23 5.72
N LEU A 73 -2.18 -16.92 6.78
CA LEU A 73 -1.71 -17.07 8.16
C LEU A 73 -1.52 -18.55 8.50
N SER A 74 -0.41 -18.89 9.15
CA SER A 74 -0.15 -20.25 9.65
C SER A 74 -1.06 -20.69 10.81
N VAL A 75 -1.76 -19.74 11.43
CA VAL A 75 -2.78 -19.98 12.45
C VAL A 75 -4.09 -19.31 12.05
N ARG A 76 -5.21 -20.01 12.20
CA ARG A 76 -6.52 -19.46 11.90
C ARG A 76 -6.96 -18.50 13.01
N PRO A 77 -7.18 -17.20 12.72
CA PRO A 77 -7.66 -16.27 13.73
C PRO A 77 -9.14 -16.55 14.07
N GLY A 78 -9.50 -16.38 15.34
CA GLY A 78 -10.90 -16.44 15.79
C GLY A 78 -11.68 -15.16 15.46
N TYR A 79 -11.00 -14.03 15.30
CA TYR A 79 -11.58 -12.73 15.00
C TYR A 79 -10.56 -11.88 14.22
N VAL A 80 -11.02 -11.05 13.27
CA VAL A 80 -10.16 -10.18 12.46
C VAL A 80 -10.51 -8.71 12.68
N LEU A 81 -9.51 -7.87 12.91
CA LEU A 81 -9.66 -6.41 12.88
C LEU A 81 -9.03 -5.88 11.59
N SER A 82 -9.74 -5.06 10.82
CA SER A 82 -9.25 -4.47 9.55
C SER A 82 -9.21 -2.94 9.62
N ASP A 83 -8.17 -2.30 9.09
CA ASP A 83 -8.11 -0.83 9.04
C ASP A 83 -9.08 -0.27 7.99
N GLY A 84 -9.93 0.67 8.42
CA GLY A 84 -10.74 1.52 7.56
C GLY A 84 -12.04 0.92 7.03
N PHE A 85 -12.07 -0.32 6.54
CA PHE A 85 -13.26 -0.88 5.88
C PHE A 85 -13.49 -2.37 6.08
N ARG A 86 -14.75 -2.79 5.86
CA ARG A 86 -15.17 -4.19 6.00
C ARG A 86 -14.48 -5.06 4.96
N VAL A 87 -14.25 -6.32 5.33
CA VAL A 87 -13.73 -7.36 4.44
C VAL A 87 -14.77 -8.49 4.34
N PRO A 88 -15.77 -8.35 3.44
CA PRO A 88 -16.77 -9.41 3.25
C PRO A 88 -16.10 -10.74 2.88
N GLY A 89 -16.71 -11.89 3.19
CA GLY A 89 -16.22 -13.20 2.74
C GLY A 89 -15.06 -13.78 3.54
N LEU A 90 -14.69 -13.18 4.68
CA LEU A 90 -13.85 -13.85 5.67
C LEU A 90 -14.64 -14.98 6.36
N PRO A 91 -14.05 -16.17 6.57
CA PRO A 91 -14.74 -17.30 7.22
C PRO A 91 -14.78 -17.19 8.75
N MET A 92 -14.43 -16.02 9.30
CA MET A 92 -14.48 -15.68 10.71
C MET A 92 -15.07 -14.27 10.86
N PRO A 93 -15.62 -13.94 12.04
CA PRO A 93 -16.09 -12.59 12.32
C PRO A 93 -14.98 -11.55 12.15
N SER A 94 -15.36 -10.37 11.65
CA SER A 94 -14.42 -9.28 11.43
C SER A 94 -15.03 -7.92 11.78
N LEU A 95 -14.22 -7.01 12.31
CA LEU A 95 -14.61 -5.64 12.62
C LEU A 95 -13.70 -4.66 11.85
N PRO A 96 -14.27 -3.75 11.02
CA PRO A 96 -13.52 -2.61 10.52
C PRO A 96 -13.26 -1.61 11.65
N VAL A 97 -12.04 -1.11 11.75
CA VAL A 97 -11.62 -0.13 12.74
C VAL A 97 -11.12 1.10 11.98
N VAL A 98 -11.82 2.23 12.12
CA VAL A 98 -11.37 3.50 11.55
C VAL A 98 -10.17 4.00 12.35
N GLY A 99 -9.03 4.22 11.68
CA GLY A 99 -7.79 4.55 12.37
C GLY A 99 -7.24 3.36 13.16
N GLY A 100 -7.44 2.14 12.64
CA GLY A 100 -7.12 0.90 13.34
C GLY A 100 -5.66 0.78 13.77
N ASP A 101 -4.75 1.39 13.01
CA ASP A 101 -3.32 1.47 13.35
C ASP A 101 -3.06 2.11 14.72
N ALA A 102 -3.87 3.07 15.14
CA ALA A 102 -3.75 3.74 16.44
C ALA A 102 -4.53 3.02 17.56
N ALA A 103 -5.48 2.15 17.17
CA ALA A 103 -6.42 1.52 18.09
C ALA A 103 -6.09 0.06 18.42
N ALA A 104 -5.35 -0.64 17.54
CA ALA A 104 -5.07 -2.06 17.68
C ALA A 104 -3.64 -2.41 17.26
N ALA A 105 -2.85 -2.92 18.21
CA ALA A 105 -1.46 -3.30 17.98
C ALA A 105 -1.28 -4.33 16.85
N CYS A 106 -2.26 -5.21 16.62
CA CYS A 106 -2.20 -6.17 15.50
C CYS A 106 -2.37 -5.49 14.14
N ILE A 107 -3.21 -4.45 14.04
CA ILE A 107 -3.36 -3.64 12.83
C ILE A 107 -2.07 -2.85 12.61
N ALA A 108 -1.56 -2.17 13.64
CA ALA A 108 -0.28 -1.46 13.56
C ALA A 108 0.87 -2.35 13.10
N ALA A 109 0.97 -3.57 13.66
CA ALA A 109 1.97 -4.55 13.26
C ALA A 109 1.83 -4.95 11.78
N ALA A 110 0.61 -5.23 11.33
CA ALA A 110 0.33 -5.54 9.92
C ALA A 110 0.70 -4.36 9.00
N SER A 111 0.40 -3.13 9.39
CA SER A 111 0.75 -1.92 8.64
C SER A 111 2.26 -1.71 8.52
N VAL A 112 3.02 -1.95 9.59
CA VAL A 112 4.50 -1.94 9.53
C VAL A 112 5.01 -3.02 8.57
N LEU A 113 4.49 -4.25 8.67
CA LEU A 113 4.88 -5.35 7.77
C LEU A 113 4.62 -5.01 6.30
N ALA A 114 3.43 -4.46 5.99
CA ALA A 114 3.05 -4.08 4.63
C ALA A 114 3.90 -2.92 4.11
N LYS A 115 4.13 -1.88 4.91
CA LYS A 115 4.84 -0.67 4.50
C LYS A 115 6.33 -0.94 4.26
N VAL A 116 7.01 -1.61 5.19
CA VAL A 116 8.44 -1.94 5.04
C VAL A 116 8.66 -2.88 3.85
N SER A 117 7.79 -3.88 3.67
CA SER A 117 7.89 -4.79 2.51
C SER A 117 7.67 -4.05 1.19
N ARG A 118 6.72 -3.11 1.14
CA ARG A 118 6.52 -2.25 -0.03
C ARG A 118 7.74 -1.39 -0.29
N ASP A 119 8.27 -0.71 0.72
CA ASP A 119 9.37 0.22 0.54
C ASP A 119 10.65 -0.48 0.04
N ARG A 120 10.90 -1.70 0.51
CA ARG A 120 11.98 -2.57 0.02
C ARG A 120 11.74 -3.05 -1.41
N LEU A 121 10.51 -3.43 -1.77
CA LEU A 121 10.17 -3.77 -3.16
C LEU A 121 10.44 -2.58 -4.08
N MET A 122 10.06 -1.36 -3.70
CA MET A 122 10.30 -0.19 -4.55
C MET A 122 11.79 0.13 -4.72
N VAL A 123 12.64 -0.14 -3.73
CA VAL A 123 14.10 -0.05 -3.89
C VAL A 123 14.59 -1.07 -4.91
N LYS A 124 14.13 -2.31 -4.82
CA LYS A 124 14.47 -3.35 -5.80
C LYS A 124 13.99 -2.99 -7.21
N LEU A 125 12.81 -2.39 -7.33
CA LEU A 125 12.28 -1.97 -8.62
C LEU A 125 13.09 -0.84 -9.28
N GLU A 126 13.84 -0.04 -8.52
CA GLU A 126 14.79 0.92 -9.10
C GLU A 126 15.93 0.19 -9.83
N GLU A 127 16.36 -0.97 -9.34
CA GLU A 127 17.40 -1.78 -10.00
C GLU A 127 16.87 -2.39 -11.30
N GLU A 128 15.59 -2.82 -11.31
CA GLU A 128 14.94 -3.42 -12.48
C GLU A 128 14.50 -2.38 -13.52
N TYR A 129 14.08 -1.20 -13.07
CA TYR A 129 13.62 -0.09 -13.89
C TYR A 129 14.38 1.18 -13.50
N PRO A 130 15.64 1.33 -13.92
CA PRO A 130 16.48 2.46 -13.51
C PRO A 130 15.96 3.78 -14.06
N GLY A 131 16.06 4.83 -13.25
CA GLY A 131 15.75 6.21 -13.65
C GLY A 131 14.31 6.64 -13.41
N TYR A 132 13.47 5.79 -12.80
CA TYR A 132 12.15 6.19 -12.33
C TYR A 132 12.19 6.89 -10.97
N GLY A 133 13.18 6.61 -10.11
CA GLY A 133 13.26 7.17 -8.75
C GLY A 133 12.46 6.38 -7.71
N PHE A 134 12.11 5.13 -8.00
CA PHE A 134 11.29 4.27 -7.15
C PHE A 134 11.87 4.09 -5.75
N ALA A 135 13.20 4.05 -5.63
CA ALA A 135 13.89 3.96 -4.35
C ALA A 135 13.60 5.17 -3.44
N GLU A 136 13.23 6.33 -3.98
CA GLU A 136 12.95 7.54 -3.21
C GLU A 136 11.45 7.70 -2.95
N HIS A 137 10.67 7.88 -4.01
CA HIS A 137 9.24 8.23 -3.89
C HIS A 137 8.33 7.01 -3.74
N LYS A 138 8.85 5.78 -3.77
CA LYS A 138 8.11 4.53 -3.49
C LYS A 138 6.85 4.33 -4.37
N GLY A 139 6.88 4.87 -5.59
CA GLY A 139 5.77 4.85 -6.54
C GLY A 139 4.60 5.79 -6.18
N TYR A 140 4.75 6.69 -5.20
CA TYR A 140 3.78 7.76 -4.98
C TYR A 140 3.83 8.78 -6.12
N ASN A 141 2.71 9.44 -6.37
CA ASN A 141 2.59 10.49 -7.38
C ASN A 141 3.31 11.76 -6.86
N THR A 142 4.57 11.92 -7.25
CA THR A 142 5.41 13.09 -6.96
C THR A 142 5.81 13.76 -8.27
N ALA A 143 6.26 15.02 -8.21
CA ALA A 143 6.76 15.72 -9.40
C ALA A 143 7.90 14.93 -10.09
N ALA A 144 8.84 14.40 -9.31
CA ALA A 144 9.93 13.56 -9.81
C ALA A 144 9.41 12.31 -10.54
N HIS A 145 8.41 11.63 -9.96
CA HIS A 145 7.83 10.44 -10.57
C HIS A 145 7.09 10.75 -11.88
N ASN A 146 6.34 11.85 -11.93
CA ASN A 146 5.65 12.27 -13.15
C ASN A 146 6.65 12.68 -14.25
N ALA A 147 7.73 13.36 -13.90
CA ALA A 147 8.79 13.70 -14.86
C ALA A 147 9.46 12.43 -15.43
N ALA A 148 9.75 11.44 -14.58
CA ALA A 148 10.28 10.16 -15.04
C ALA A 148 9.29 9.40 -15.92
N LEU A 149 8.00 9.40 -15.56
CA LEU A 149 6.93 8.80 -16.34
C LEU A 149 6.78 9.46 -17.72
N ALA A 150 6.86 10.79 -17.82
CA ALA A 150 6.81 11.50 -19.09
C ALA A 150 8.02 11.18 -19.98
N ARG A 151 9.20 11.01 -19.37
CA ARG A 151 10.45 10.73 -20.09
C ARG A 151 10.59 9.27 -20.54
N LEU A 152 10.20 8.31 -19.69
CA LEU A 152 10.45 6.88 -19.88
C LEU A 152 9.20 6.10 -20.32
N GLY A 153 8.01 6.73 -20.24
CA GLY A 153 6.74 6.02 -20.34
C GLY A 153 6.45 5.13 -19.13
N PRO A 154 5.28 4.46 -19.06
CA PRO A 154 4.95 3.57 -17.94
C PRO A 154 5.49 2.15 -18.11
N CYS A 155 6.21 1.64 -17.10
CA CYS A 155 6.64 0.25 -17.01
C CYS A 155 5.54 -0.73 -16.54
N ALA A 156 5.87 -2.02 -16.37
CA ALA A 156 4.93 -3.06 -15.94
C ALA A 156 4.31 -2.85 -14.55
N GLU A 157 5.01 -2.16 -13.65
CA GLU A 157 4.56 -1.88 -12.28
C GLU A 157 3.64 -0.66 -12.17
N HIS A 158 3.48 0.10 -13.25
CA HIS A 158 2.53 1.22 -13.29
C HIS A 158 1.10 0.72 -13.51
N ARG A 159 0.19 1.23 -12.66
CA ARG A 159 -1.24 0.96 -12.75
C ARG A 159 -1.84 1.84 -13.84
N ARG A 160 -2.10 1.26 -15.02
CA ARG A 160 -2.58 1.99 -16.20
C ARG A 160 -3.97 2.58 -15.99
N SER A 161 -4.74 2.05 -15.03
CA SER A 161 -6.03 2.62 -14.65
C SER A 161 -5.93 3.96 -13.91
N PHE A 162 -4.76 4.32 -13.36
CA PHE A 162 -4.59 5.55 -12.58
C PHE A 162 -4.48 6.75 -13.52
N ILE A 163 -5.15 7.85 -13.17
CA ILE A 163 -5.34 8.98 -14.09
C ILE A 163 -4.02 9.58 -14.61
N ASN A 164 -2.99 9.69 -13.75
CA ASN A 164 -1.68 10.22 -14.13
C ASN A 164 -0.93 9.31 -15.09
N VAL A 165 -1.16 7.99 -15.01
CA VAL A 165 -0.59 7.00 -15.93
C VAL A 165 -1.41 6.94 -17.22
N ARG A 166 -2.74 6.87 -17.11
CA ARG A 166 -3.66 6.76 -18.24
C ARG A 166 -3.50 7.90 -19.24
N ARG A 167 -3.28 9.13 -18.76
CA ARG A 167 -3.05 10.32 -19.60
C ARG A 167 -1.82 10.18 -20.51
N LEU A 168 -0.83 9.40 -20.10
CA LEU A 168 0.38 9.13 -20.90
C LEU A 168 0.21 7.93 -21.85
N VAL A 169 -0.82 7.10 -21.64
CA VAL A 169 -1.11 5.91 -22.45
C VAL A 169 -2.20 6.18 -23.50
N SER A 170 -2.90 7.32 -23.41
CA SER A 170 -4.07 7.64 -24.23
C SER A 170 -3.81 8.75 -25.23
N VAL A 171 -2.88 8.56 -26.17
CA VAL A 171 -2.97 9.03 -27.58
C VAL A 171 -2.03 8.14 -28.39
N ASP A 172 -2.52 7.56 -29.48
CA ASP A 172 -1.84 6.74 -30.51
C ASP A 172 -0.31 6.87 -30.63
N GLY A 173 0.45 6.24 -29.73
CA GLY A 173 1.91 6.09 -29.84
C GLY A 173 2.74 7.39 -29.76
N GLU A 174 2.12 8.54 -29.53
CA GLU A 174 2.81 9.82 -29.33
C GLU A 174 2.75 10.24 -27.87
N LEU A 175 3.93 10.46 -27.29
CA LEU A 175 4.10 11.07 -25.98
C LEU A 175 3.45 12.45 -26.00
N VAL A 176 2.38 12.66 -25.23
CA VAL A 176 1.82 13.99 -25.00
C VAL A 176 2.88 14.83 -24.28
N PRO A 177 3.32 15.98 -24.83
CA PRO A 177 4.34 16.82 -24.22
C PRO A 177 3.95 17.25 -22.81
N ALA A 178 4.93 17.31 -21.91
CA ALA A 178 4.75 17.73 -20.51
C ALA A 178 4.08 19.12 -20.40
N ASP A 179 4.26 19.96 -21.41
CA ASP A 179 3.78 21.34 -21.52
C ASP A 179 2.25 21.43 -21.67
N ALA A 180 1.58 20.32 -22.03
CA ALA A 180 0.13 20.23 -22.07
C ALA A 180 -0.50 19.89 -20.70
N LEU A 181 0.33 19.71 -19.65
CA LEU A 181 -0.11 19.33 -18.30
C LEU A 181 -0.35 20.52 -17.37
N ASP A 182 0.01 21.74 -17.78
CA ASP A 182 -0.16 22.98 -16.99
C ASP A 182 -1.39 23.79 -17.46
N LEU A 183 -2.58 23.23 -17.29
CA LEU A 183 -3.82 24.00 -17.22
C LEU A 183 -4.67 23.49 -16.04
N GLU A 184 -4.41 24.06 -14.87
CA GLU A 184 -5.31 24.07 -13.70
C GLU A 184 -5.92 25.49 -13.57
N PRO A 185 -6.94 25.75 -12.74
CA PRO A 185 -8.34 25.36 -12.90
C PRO A 185 -9.25 26.61 -12.82
N GLU A 186 -10.15 26.83 -13.78
CA GLU A 186 -11.14 27.92 -13.69
C GLU A 186 -12.54 27.42 -13.33
N GLN A 187 -12.89 27.68 -12.07
CA GLN A 187 -14.15 28.27 -11.60
C GLN A 187 -15.43 27.92 -12.37
N GLN A 188 -16.34 27.20 -11.69
CA GLN A 188 -17.77 27.52 -11.78
C GLN A 188 -18.36 27.70 -10.38
N SER A 189 -18.58 28.96 -10.07
CA SER A 189 -19.37 29.47 -8.96
C SER A 189 -20.88 29.33 -9.24
N ARG A 190 -21.65 29.10 -8.17
CA ARG A 190 -23.02 29.61 -7.93
C ARG A 190 -24.14 29.17 -8.90
N THR A 191 -24.99 28.27 -8.43
CA THR A 191 -26.44 28.53 -8.31
C THR A 191 -27.06 27.51 -7.34
N GLY A 192 -27.84 27.99 -6.36
CA GLY A 192 -28.49 27.21 -5.31
C GLY A 192 -28.49 27.94 -4.00
#